data_AF-A0A1Z5J5K3-F1
#
_entry.id   AF-A0A1Z5J5K3-F1
#
_cell.length_a   1.000
_cell.length_b   1.000
_cell.length_c   1.000
_cell.angle_alpha   90.00
_cell.angle_beta   90.00
_cell.angle_gamma   90.00
#
_symmetry.space_group_name_H-M   'P 1'
#
loop_
_entity.id
_entity.type
_entity.pdbx_description
1 polymer ?
#
loop_
_entity_poly.entity_id
_entity_poly.type
_entity_poly.pdbx_seq_one_letter_code
_entity_poly.pdbx_strand_id
1 'polypeptide(L)'
;MFNDSDFQVFDDQTLAGRMAGIRAEIDPKFELLAPQVIETLGFQTPIYAHVAKHLRRHKNPPMNTWVAFSTDKRGYKMNPHLMIGFWDDRLFVWLSSLAEAKERAQMIQRLADMLPELAKLSDHYDISPNHMAKAYSQISSGGLEQQLIHYNQVKQADFLVGRQWFRGDSIFDHEKQIQQEVLKTVFELRPLFSQLIQ
;
A
#
# COMPACT_ATOMS: atom_id res chain seq x y z
N MET A 1 -1.22 -17.26 -7.34
CA MET A 1 -1.32 -15.85 -6.90
C MET A 1 -1.47 -15.83 -5.38
N PHE A 2 -1.88 -14.72 -4.76
CA PHE A 2 -2.05 -14.64 -3.31
C PHE A 2 -3.10 -15.64 -2.82
N ASN A 3 -2.86 -16.25 -1.67
CA ASN A 3 -3.76 -17.18 -1.00
C ASN A 3 -3.55 -17.15 0.52
N ASP A 4 -4.38 -17.85 1.30
CA ASP A 4 -4.34 -17.76 2.76
C ASP A 4 -3.02 -18.28 3.37
N SER A 5 -2.35 -19.22 2.71
CA SER A 5 -1.07 -19.75 3.21
C SER A 5 0.05 -18.70 3.21
N ASP A 6 -0.09 -17.61 2.43
CA ASP A 6 0.87 -16.50 2.42
C ASP A 6 1.01 -15.82 3.78
N PHE A 7 -0.04 -15.84 4.61
CA PHE A 7 0.00 -15.26 5.95
C PHE A 7 0.89 -16.07 6.92
N GLN A 8 1.18 -17.34 6.61
CA GLN A 8 1.97 -18.21 7.48
C GLN A 8 3.43 -17.74 7.63
N VAL A 9 3.95 -16.95 6.69
CA VAL A 9 5.32 -16.39 6.81
C VAL A 9 5.47 -15.54 8.07
N PHE A 10 4.38 -14.93 8.55
CA PHE A 10 4.38 -14.10 9.75
C PHE A 10 4.31 -14.89 11.06
N ASP A 11 3.96 -16.18 11.00
CA ASP A 11 3.87 -17.05 12.17
C ASP A 11 5.28 -17.34 12.74
N ASP A 12 6.34 -17.28 11.91
CA ASP A 12 7.72 -17.29 12.38
C ASP A 12 8.07 -15.96 13.09
N GLN A 13 8.37 -16.05 14.38
CA GLN A 13 8.68 -14.89 15.22
C GLN A 13 10.17 -14.48 15.20
N THR A 14 11.01 -15.18 14.44
CA THR A 14 12.42 -14.84 14.27
C THR A 14 12.63 -13.94 13.05
N LEU A 15 13.60 -13.03 13.13
CA LEU A 15 13.99 -12.20 11.97
C LEU A 15 14.46 -13.06 10.79
N ALA A 16 15.28 -14.07 11.05
CA ALA A 16 15.86 -14.91 10.00
C ALA A 16 14.79 -15.75 9.30
N GLY A 17 13.93 -16.43 10.07
CA GLY A 17 12.90 -17.30 9.53
C GLY A 17 11.81 -16.54 8.79
N ARG A 18 11.30 -15.43 9.35
CA ARG A 18 10.33 -14.57 8.64
C ARG A 18 10.89 -14.00 7.35
N MET A 19 12.15 -13.53 7.35
CA MET A 19 12.78 -13.03 6.12
C MET A 19 13.00 -14.13 5.08
N ALA A 20 13.29 -15.36 5.51
CA ALA A 20 13.39 -16.49 4.60
C ALA A 20 12.02 -16.82 3.96
N GLY A 21 10.96 -16.87 4.77
CA GLY A 21 9.59 -17.08 4.29
C GLY A 21 9.12 -15.99 3.33
N ILE A 22 9.34 -14.71 3.66
CA ILE A 22 9.00 -13.59 2.76
C ILE A 22 9.69 -13.74 1.40
N ARG A 23 10.99 -14.05 1.38
CA ARG A 23 11.76 -14.19 0.14
C ARG A 23 11.36 -15.42 -0.69
N ALA A 24 10.98 -16.51 -0.03
CA ALA A 24 10.61 -17.75 -0.69
C ALA A 24 9.18 -17.70 -1.24
N GLU A 25 8.23 -17.13 -0.48
CA GLU A 25 6.81 -17.24 -0.77
C GLU A 25 6.20 -15.93 -1.30
N ILE A 26 6.58 -14.78 -0.76
CA ILE A 26 5.90 -13.49 -1.02
C ILE A 26 6.58 -12.68 -2.12
N ASP A 27 7.90 -12.51 -2.04
CA ASP A 27 8.67 -11.71 -3.01
C ASP A 27 8.44 -12.17 -4.47
N PRO A 28 8.44 -13.49 -4.80
CA PRO A 28 8.16 -13.95 -6.16
C PRO A 28 6.74 -13.58 -6.65
N LYS A 29 5.75 -13.55 -5.75
CA LYS A 29 4.38 -13.14 -6.10
C LYS A 29 4.29 -11.64 -6.37
N PHE A 30 5.04 -10.82 -5.62
CA PHE A 30 5.18 -9.40 -5.92
C PHE A 30 5.85 -9.15 -7.26
N GLU A 31 6.93 -9.86 -7.57
CA GLU A 31 7.63 -9.74 -8.85
C GLU A 31 6.73 -10.15 -10.03
N LEU A 32 5.93 -11.21 -9.87
CA LEU A 32 4.96 -11.66 -10.88
C LEU A 32 3.79 -10.68 -11.08
N LEU A 33 3.33 -10.04 -10.01
CA LEU A 33 2.22 -9.07 -10.05
C LEU A 33 2.67 -7.72 -10.63
N ALA A 34 3.92 -7.32 -10.42
CA ALA A 34 4.40 -5.98 -10.74
C ALA A 34 4.18 -5.52 -12.20
N PRO A 35 4.48 -6.33 -13.24
CA PRO A 35 4.21 -5.94 -14.63
C PRO A 35 2.73 -5.66 -14.89
N GLN A 36 1.84 -6.45 -14.31
CA GLN A 36 0.39 -6.30 -14.47
C GLN A 36 -0.14 -5.03 -13.80
N VAL A 37 0.42 -4.67 -12.63
CA VAL A 37 0.10 -3.40 -11.96
C VAL A 37 0.57 -2.22 -12.80
N ILE A 38 1.80 -2.27 -13.34
CA ILE A 38 2.33 -1.19 -14.20
C ILE A 38 1.49 -1.04 -15.47
N GLU A 39 1.10 -2.15 -16.10
CA GLU A 39 0.19 -2.15 -17.25
C GLU A 39 -1.18 -1.56 -16.89
N THR A 40 -1.76 -1.97 -15.76
CA THR A 40 -3.05 -1.45 -15.27
C THR A 40 -3.01 0.06 -15.02
N LEU A 41 -1.89 0.57 -14.50
CA LEU A 41 -1.67 2.01 -14.34
C LEU A 41 -1.56 2.73 -15.67
N GLY A 42 -0.92 2.12 -16.68
CA GLY A 42 -0.90 2.63 -18.06
C GLY A 42 -0.45 4.09 -18.19
N PHE A 43 0.45 4.54 -17.30
CA PHE A 43 0.98 5.89 -17.32
C PHE A 43 2.09 6.04 -18.36
N GLN A 44 2.17 7.23 -18.98
CA GLN A 44 3.30 7.58 -19.84
C GLN A 44 4.59 7.77 -19.03
N THR A 45 4.46 8.36 -17.83
CA THR A 45 5.57 8.46 -16.88
C THR A 45 5.95 7.07 -16.39
N PRO A 46 7.24 6.68 -16.45
CA PRO A 46 7.68 5.37 -15.98
C PRO A 46 7.34 5.13 -14.51
N ILE A 47 6.78 3.97 -14.22
CA ILE A 47 6.54 3.48 -12.86
C ILE A 47 7.48 2.29 -12.59
N TYR A 48 8.15 2.35 -11.45
CA TYR A 48 9.11 1.34 -11.00
C TYR A 48 8.57 0.61 -9.78
N ALA A 49 8.65 -0.73 -9.81
CA ALA A 49 8.30 -1.58 -8.69
C ALA A 49 9.49 -1.73 -7.74
N HIS A 50 9.22 -1.64 -6.43
CA HIS A 50 10.20 -1.69 -5.35
C HIS A 50 9.73 -2.65 -4.26
N VAL A 51 10.29 -3.85 -4.22
CA VAL A 51 10.04 -4.79 -3.11
C VAL A 51 10.72 -4.28 -1.84
N ALA A 52 9.99 -4.29 -0.73
CA ALA A 52 10.48 -3.85 0.56
C ALA A 52 11.62 -4.76 1.07
N LYS A 53 12.85 -4.23 1.11
CA LYS A 53 14.05 -5.01 1.45
C LYS A 53 14.30 -5.21 2.95
N HIS A 54 13.53 -4.56 3.83
CA HIS A 54 13.67 -4.62 5.30
C HIS A 54 15.09 -4.38 5.86
N LEU A 55 15.94 -3.64 5.13
CA LEU A 55 17.39 -3.50 5.42
C LEU A 55 17.73 -2.89 6.80
N ARG A 56 16.77 -2.24 7.45
CA ARG A 56 16.94 -1.60 8.77
C ARG A 56 16.51 -2.50 9.94
N ARG A 57 16.06 -3.73 9.68
CA ARG A 57 15.64 -4.68 10.72
C ARG A 57 16.83 -5.52 11.17
N HIS A 58 17.22 -5.37 12.44
CA HIS A 58 18.37 -6.07 13.03
C HIS A 58 18.02 -7.00 14.19
N LYS A 59 16.86 -6.80 14.82
CA LYS A 59 16.40 -7.59 15.99
C LYS A 59 15.00 -8.14 15.78
N ASN A 60 14.05 -7.24 15.48
CA ASN A 60 12.65 -7.59 15.34
C ASN A 60 12.32 -7.92 13.88
N PRO A 61 11.67 -9.06 13.60
CA PRO A 61 11.17 -9.36 12.26
C PRO A 61 10.24 -8.26 11.74
N PRO A 62 10.11 -8.09 10.41
CA PRO A 62 9.16 -7.14 9.83
C PRO A 62 7.72 -7.54 10.18
N MET A 63 6.88 -6.57 10.54
CA MET A 63 5.46 -6.82 10.86
C MET A 63 4.59 -6.91 9.61
N ASN A 64 5.09 -6.36 8.50
CA ASN A 64 4.47 -6.36 7.19
C ASN A 64 5.54 -6.38 6.11
N THR A 65 5.14 -6.71 4.87
CA THR A 65 5.98 -6.60 3.68
C THR A 65 5.15 -6.13 2.49
N TRP A 66 5.76 -5.47 1.52
CA TRP A 66 5.04 -4.95 0.35
C TRP A 66 5.94 -4.76 -0.86
N VAL A 67 5.31 -4.59 -2.01
CA VAL A 67 5.89 -3.99 -3.21
C VAL A 67 5.27 -2.62 -3.44
N ALA A 68 6.11 -1.61 -3.66
CA ALA A 68 5.70 -0.24 -3.93
C ALA A 68 5.91 0.15 -5.39
N PHE A 69 5.05 1.02 -5.92
CA PHE A 69 5.05 1.49 -7.30
C PHE A 69 5.17 3.02 -7.31
N SER A 70 6.32 3.51 -7.77
CA SER A 70 6.72 4.93 -7.69
C SER A 70 7.33 5.40 -9.00
N THR A 71 7.31 6.71 -9.26
CA THR A 71 7.96 7.34 -10.41
C THR A 71 9.49 7.42 -10.27
N ASP A 72 10.05 7.26 -9.07
CA ASP A 72 11.50 7.26 -8.85
C ASP A 72 12.09 5.85 -8.93
N LYS A 73 13.06 5.68 -9.83
CA LYS A 73 13.80 4.43 -10.05
C LYS A 73 14.62 3.97 -8.85
N ARG A 74 14.97 4.87 -7.92
CA ARG A 74 15.86 4.57 -6.78
C ARG A 74 15.12 4.27 -5.48
N GLY A 75 13.83 4.63 -5.40
CA GLY A 75 13.03 4.37 -4.22
C GLY A 75 11.63 4.97 -4.31
N TYR A 76 10.83 4.72 -3.28
CA TYR A 76 9.41 5.10 -3.26
C TYR A 76 9.04 5.99 -2.08
N LYS A 77 9.68 5.82 -0.91
CA LYS A 77 9.27 6.46 0.36
C LYS A 77 9.12 7.99 0.32
N MET A 78 9.94 8.67 -0.47
CA MET A 78 9.94 10.14 -0.55
C MET A 78 8.92 10.71 -1.53
N ASN A 79 8.25 9.86 -2.31
CA ASN A 79 7.28 10.21 -3.34
C ASN A 79 5.92 9.54 -3.06
N PRO A 80 4.80 10.08 -3.58
CA PRO A 80 3.55 9.34 -3.55
C PRO A 80 3.70 8.04 -4.33
N HIS A 81 3.09 6.96 -3.83
CA HIS A 81 3.19 5.64 -4.44
C HIS A 81 1.98 4.78 -4.11
N LEU A 82 1.73 3.77 -4.96
CA LEU A 82 0.89 2.64 -4.58
C LEU A 82 1.75 1.60 -3.86
N MET A 83 1.19 0.88 -2.89
CA MET A 83 1.82 -0.29 -2.31
C MET A 83 0.82 -1.43 -2.17
N ILE A 84 1.28 -2.65 -2.44
CA ILE A 84 0.51 -3.89 -2.30
C ILE A 84 1.30 -4.78 -1.36
N GLY A 85 0.68 -5.24 -0.27
CA GLY A 85 1.43 -5.92 0.77
C GLY A 85 0.59 -6.67 1.77
N PHE A 86 1.28 -7.29 2.72
CA PHE A 86 0.69 -8.15 3.74
C PHE A 86 1.07 -7.65 5.12
N TRP A 87 0.09 -7.67 6.02
CA TRP A 87 0.29 -7.95 7.44
C TRP A 87 0.06 -9.45 7.68
N ASP A 88 0.27 -9.90 8.91
CA ASP A 88 -0.10 -11.24 9.41
C ASP A 88 -1.60 -11.56 9.32
N ASP A 89 -2.46 -10.54 9.22
CA ASP A 89 -3.93 -10.70 9.24
C ASP A 89 -4.65 -10.15 8.00
N ARG A 90 -3.95 -9.53 7.04
CA ARG A 90 -4.59 -8.95 5.85
C ARG A 90 -3.62 -8.67 4.70
N LEU A 91 -4.13 -8.83 3.49
CA LEU A 91 -3.58 -8.21 2.27
C LEU A 91 -4.11 -6.78 2.18
N PHE A 92 -3.29 -5.86 1.69
CA PHE A 92 -3.67 -4.47 1.48
C PHE A 92 -3.19 -3.93 0.13
N VAL A 93 -3.91 -2.93 -0.36
CA VAL A 93 -3.49 -2.03 -1.44
C VAL A 93 -3.68 -0.60 -0.93
N TRP A 94 -2.62 0.20 -0.86
CA TRP A 94 -2.67 1.60 -0.42
C TRP A 94 -2.11 2.55 -1.47
N LEU A 95 -2.84 3.61 -1.81
CA LEU A 95 -2.28 4.84 -2.34
C LEU A 95 -1.76 5.67 -1.17
N SER A 96 -0.48 6.04 -1.22
CA SER A 96 0.26 6.45 -0.03
C SER A 96 1.07 7.71 -0.24
N SER A 97 1.04 8.58 0.77
CA SER A 97 2.02 9.63 1.02
C SER A 97 2.58 9.44 2.41
N LEU A 98 3.87 9.11 2.53
CA LEU A 98 4.47 8.78 3.82
C LEU A 98 5.09 10.01 4.50
N ALA A 99 5.38 9.88 5.79
CA ALA A 99 6.11 10.85 6.59
C ALA A 99 7.43 11.31 5.92
N GLU A 100 8.08 10.45 5.14
CA GLU A 100 9.32 10.76 4.42
C GLU A 100 9.15 11.59 3.13
N ALA A 101 7.92 12.01 2.78
CA ALA A 101 7.64 12.79 1.57
C ALA A 101 8.52 14.06 1.50
N LYS A 102 9.28 14.21 0.40
CA LYS A 102 10.26 15.31 0.24
C LYS A 102 9.61 16.68 0.16
N GLU A 103 8.47 16.77 -0.50
CA GLU A 103 7.75 18.03 -0.78
C GLU A 103 6.43 18.07 -0.02
N ARG A 104 6.49 17.76 1.27
CA ARG A 104 5.31 17.51 2.12
C ARG A 104 4.27 18.64 2.12
N ALA A 105 4.69 19.90 2.10
CA ALA A 105 3.75 21.03 2.04
C ALA A 105 2.95 21.07 0.73
N GLN A 106 3.60 20.81 -0.41
CA GLN A 106 2.93 20.73 -1.71
C GLN A 106 2.02 19.49 -1.77
N MET A 107 2.48 18.39 -1.21
CA MET A 107 1.70 17.16 -1.09
C MET A 107 0.42 17.35 -0.27
N ILE A 108 0.49 18.09 0.84
CA ILE A 108 -0.70 18.43 1.65
C ILE A 108 -1.69 19.25 0.83
N GLN A 109 -1.22 20.23 0.04
CA GLN A 109 -2.11 21.01 -0.82
C GLN A 109 -2.78 20.14 -1.89
N ARG A 110 -2.02 19.28 -2.58
CA ARG A 110 -2.57 18.34 -3.57
C ARG A 110 -3.62 17.42 -2.95
N LEU A 111 -3.34 16.87 -1.77
CA LEU A 111 -4.28 16.01 -1.06
C LEU A 111 -5.54 16.78 -0.63
N ALA A 112 -5.41 18.05 -0.22
CA ALA A 112 -6.54 18.92 0.08
C ALA A 112 -7.46 19.10 -1.13
N ASP A 113 -6.87 19.42 -2.29
CA ASP A 113 -7.60 19.61 -3.54
C ASP A 113 -8.26 18.30 -4.03
N MET A 114 -7.69 17.15 -3.67
CA MET A 114 -8.19 15.82 -4.02
C MET A 114 -9.25 15.27 -3.07
N LEU A 115 -9.49 15.87 -1.90
CA LEU A 115 -10.48 15.36 -0.94
C LEU A 115 -11.87 15.09 -1.56
N PRO A 116 -12.43 15.97 -2.42
CA PRO A 116 -13.72 15.72 -3.05
C PRO A 116 -13.74 14.48 -3.95
N GLU A 117 -12.65 14.18 -4.64
CA GLU A 117 -12.55 12.98 -5.49
C GLU A 117 -12.31 11.72 -4.65
N LEU A 118 -11.49 11.81 -3.61
CA LEU A 118 -11.28 10.71 -2.66
C LEU A 118 -12.58 10.31 -1.96
N ALA A 119 -13.44 11.28 -1.63
CA ALA A 119 -14.74 11.04 -1.01
C ALA A 119 -15.76 10.33 -1.93
N LYS A 120 -15.49 10.19 -3.23
CA LYS A 120 -16.32 9.43 -4.17
C LYS A 120 -16.00 7.93 -4.20
N LEU A 121 -14.89 7.51 -3.59
CA LEU A 121 -14.60 6.09 -3.45
C LEU A 121 -15.70 5.42 -2.61
N SER A 122 -16.01 4.16 -2.93
CA SER A 122 -17.03 3.40 -2.21
C SER A 122 -16.64 3.19 -0.74
N ASP A 123 -17.62 2.86 0.08
CA ASP A 123 -17.43 2.51 1.50
C ASP A 123 -16.57 1.25 1.72
N HIS A 124 -16.26 0.46 0.70
CA HIS A 124 -15.28 -0.63 0.77
C HIS A 124 -13.81 -0.17 0.83
N TYR A 125 -13.56 1.14 0.77
CA TYR A 125 -12.23 1.71 0.98
C TYR A 125 -12.01 2.13 2.43
N ASP A 126 -10.75 2.09 2.82
CA ASP A 126 -10.24 2.48 4.13
C ASP A 126 -9.25 3.63 3.99
N ILE A 127 -8.99 4.28 5.12
CA ILE A 127 -7.92 5.25 5.29
C ILE A 127 -7.04 4.83 6.48
N SER A 128 -5.76 5.15 6.42
CA SER A 128 -4.82 4.90 7.51
C SER A 128 -3.83 6.07 7.69
N PRO A 129 -3.50 6.45 8.93
CA PRO A 129 -2.51 7.49 9.20
C PRO A 129 -1.08 6.95 9.38
N ASN A 130 -0.85 5.63 9.30
CA ASN A 130 0.45 5.05 9.65
C ASN A 130 0.68 3.66 9.01
N HIS A 131 1.57 3.56 8.03
CA HIS A 131 1.96 2.31 7.36
C HIS A 131 2.71 1.32 8.28
N MET A 132 3.15 1.76 9.46
CA MET A 132 3.81 0.93 10.47
C MET A 132 2.87 0.41 11.55
N ALA A 133 1.57 0.71 11.46
CA ALA A 133 0.55 0.19 12.37
C ALA A 133 -0.65 -0.36 11.59
N LYS A 134 -1.40 -1.28 12.21
CA LYS A 134 -2.68 -1.77 11.66
C LYS A 134 -3.85 -0.81 11.92
N ALA A 135 -3.60 0.45 12.24
CA ALA A 135 -4.65 1.43 12.49
C ALA A 135 -5.28 1.86 11.17
N TYR A 136 -6.61 1.71 11.05
CA TYR A 136 -7.38 2.12 9.89
C TYR A 136 -8.79 2.51 10.32
N SER A 137 -9.49 3.23 9.45
CA SER A 137 -10.93 3.45 9.54
C SER A 137 -11.53 3.40 8.13
N GLN A 138 -12.81 3.05 8.04
CA GLN A 138 -13.54 3.15 6.77
C GLN A 138 -13.49 4.60 6.24
N ILE A 139 -13.41 4.75 4.92
CA ILE A 139 -13.36 6.05 4.29
C ILE A 139 -14.68 6.83 4.52
N SER A 140 -14.54 8.13 4.76
CA SER A 140 -15.64 9.09 4.79
C SER A 140 -15.08 10.49 4.54
N SER A 141 -15.91 11.44 4.10
CA SER A 141 -15.45 12.82 3.90
C SER A 141 -14.84 13.42 5.16
N GLY A 142 -15.51 13.25 6.31
CA GLY A 142 -15.00 13.70 7.61
C GLY A 142 -13.72 12.99 8.04
N GLY A 143 -13.61 11.68 7.79
CA GLY A 143 -12.39 10.91 8.08
C GLY A 143 -11.20 11.36 7.23
N LEU A 144 -11.41 11.62 5.95
CA LEU A 144 -10.37 12.13 5.03
C LEU A 144 -9.87 13.52 5.46
N GLU A 145 -10.78 14.43 5.82
CA GLU A 145 -10.43 15.76 6.35
C GLU A 145 -9.61 15.65 7.63
N GLN A 146 -10.05 14.82 8.58
CA GLN A 146 -9.33 14.58 9.84
C GLN A 146 -7.94 13.96 9.61
N GLN A 147 -7.84 12.99 8.70
CA GLN A 147 -6.56 12.39 8.33
C GLN A 147 -5.63 13.42 7.69
N LEU A 148 -6.13 14.31 6.82
CA LEU A 148 -5.30 15.35 6.22
C LEU A 148 -4.81 16.37 7.27
N ILE A 149 -5.67 16.77 8.21
CA ILE A 149 -5.29 17.63 9.33
C ILE A 149 -4.20 16.96 10.16
N HIS A 150 -4.38 15.67 10.50
CA HIS A 150 -3.40 14.91 11.26
C HIS A 150 -2.07 14.78 10.50
N TYR A 151 -2.13 14.46 9.21
CA TYR A 151 -0.97 14.43 8.33
C TYR A 151 -0.25 15.77 8.37
N ASN A 152 -0.94 16.90 8.19
CA ASN A 152 -0.32 18.22 8.26
C ASN A 152 0.39 18.50 9.60
N GLN A 153 -0.24 18.16 10.72
CA GLN A 153 0.24 18.51 12.07
C GLN A 153 1.30 17.56 12.64
N VAL A 154 1.25 16.28 12.30
CA VAL A 154 2.10 15.23 12.87
C VAL A 154 3.15 14.80 11.86
N LYS A 155 4.42 15.10 12.15
CA LYS A 155 5.55 14.83 11.22
C LYS A 155 5.69 13.35 10.84
N GLN A 156 5.35 12.44 11.75
CA GLN A 156 5.45 10.99 11.55
C GLN A 156 4.15 10.37 11.01
N ALA A 157 3.12 11.18 10.78
CA ALA A 157 1.90 10.68 10.17
C ALA A 157 2.10 10.51 8.67
N ASP A 158 1.39 9.51 8.15
CA ASP A 158 1.21 9.23 6.74
C ASP A 158 -0.23 9.60 6.33
N PHE A 159 -0.47 9.59 5.02
CA PHE A 159 -1.80 9.65 4.43
C PHE A 159 -1.96 8.46 3.49
N LEU A 160 -2.78 7.48 3.88
CA LEU A 160 -3.06 6.29 3.08
C LEU A 160 -4.55 6.18 2.77
N VAL A 161 -4.88 5.74 1.56
CA VAL A 161 -6.25 5.43 1.10
C VAL A 161 -6.21 4.17 0.26
N GLY A 162 -7.11 3.21 0.49
CA GLY A 162 -6.95 1.89 -0.10
C GLY A 162 -7.97 0.84 0.33
N ARG A 163 -7.67 -0.43 0.06
CA ARG A 163 -8.52 -1.57 0.42
C ARG A 163 -7.71 -2.66 1.12
N GLN A 164 -8.41 -3.48 1.89
CA GLN A 164 -7.85 -4.59 2.64
C GLN A 164 -8.72 -5.84 2.48
N TRP A 165 -8.10 -7.02 2.55
CA TRP A 165 -8.77 -8.34 2.57
C TRP A 165 -8.15 -9.16 3.69
N PHE A 166 -8.96 -9.74 4.56
CA PHE A 166 -8.51 -10.33 5.82
C PHE A 166 -8.21 -11.81 5.69
N ARG A 167 -7.17 -12.28 6.40
CA ARG A 167 -6.86 -13.70 6.52
C ARG A 167 -8.11 -14.47 6.94
N GLY A 168 -8.40 -15.56 6.24
CA GLY A 168 -9.62 -16.36 6.40
C GLY A 168 -10.81 -15.93 5.55
N ASP A 169 -10.75 -14.80 4.83
CA ASP A 169 -11.79 -14.43 3.85
C ASP A 169 -11.82 -15.45 2.71
N SER A 170 -13.02 -15.88 2.29
CA SER A 170 -13.19 -16.89 1.23
C SER A 170 -12.63 -16.47 -0.13
N ILE A 171 -12.30 -15.19 -0.33
CA ILE A 171 -11.65 -14.71 -1.55
C ILE A 171 -10.27 -15.34 -1.75
N PHE A 172 -9.60 -15.76 -0.67
CA PHE A 172 -8.28 -16.40 -0.71
C PHE A 172 -8.34 -17.86 -1.18
N ASP A 173 -9.53 -18.48 -1.23
CA ASP A 173 -9.75 -19.79 -1.85
C ASP A 173 -9.74 -19.71 -3.40
N HIS A 174 -9.75 -18.49 -3.93
CA HIS A 174 -9.86 -18.20 -5.35
C HIS A 174 -8.74 -17.25 -5.79
N GLU A 175 -7.53 -17.79 -5.96
CA GLU A 175 -6.32 -17.00 -6.27
C GLU A 175 -6.48 -15.99 -7.43
N LYS A 176 -7.23 -16.36 -8.48
CA LYS A 176 -7.52 -15.47 -9.61
C LYS A 176 -8.47 -14.32 -9.24
N GLN A 177 -9.40 -14.57 -8.34
CA GLN A 177 -10.37 -13.56 -7.91
C GLN A 177 -9.68 -12.50 -7.04
N ILE A 178 -8.84 -12.91 -6.08
CA ILE A 178 -8.09 -11.92 -5.27
C ILE A 178 -7.13 -11.10 -6.15
N GLN A 179 -6.49 -11.72 -7.15
CA GLN A 179 -5.71 -11.01 -8.16
C GLN A 179 -6.51 -9.93 -8.87
N GLN A 180 -7.71 -10.28 -9.35
CA GLN A 180 -8.59 -9.36 -10.07
C GLN A 180 -9.05 -8.22 -9.17
N GLU A 181 -9.38 -8.48 -7.91
CA GLU A 181 -9.78 -7.43 -6.95
C GLU A 181 -8.62 -6.47 -6.63
N VAL A 182 -7.39 -6.99 -6.51
CA VAL A 182 -6.19 -6.16 -6.34
C VAL A 182 -5.98 -5.26 -7.57
N LEU A 183 -6.02 -5.81 -8.78
CA LEU A 183 -5.83 -5.04 -10.02
C LEU A 183 -6.97 -4.04 -10.26
N LYS A 184 -8.21 -4.42 -9.93
CA LYS A 184 -9.37 -3.52 -9.95
C LYS A 184 -9.17 -2.35 -8.99
N THR A 185 -8.68 -2.60 -7.78
CA THR A 185 -8.37 -1.56 -6.81
C THR A 185 -7.27 -0.62 -7.33
N VAL A 186 -6.23 -1.16 -7.97
CA VAL A 186 -5.20 -0.35 -8.65
C VAL A 186 -5.83 0.53 -9.74
N PHE A 187 -6.72 -0.03 -10.56
CA PHE A 187 -7.41 0.70 -11.62
C PHE A 187 -8.31 1.82 -11.07
N GLU A 188 -9.04 1.58 -9.99
CA GLU A 188 -9.90 2.57 -9.32
C GLU A 188 -9.07 3.69 -8.66
N LEU A 189 -7.90 3.38 -8.11
CA LEU A 189 -6.97 4.36 -7.53
C LEU A 189 -6.12 5.10 -8.59
N ARG A 190 -6.08 4.61 -9.83
CA ARG A 190 -5.25 5.16 -10.91
C ARG A 190 -5.48 6.67 -11.15
N PRO A 191 -6.72 7.20 -11.25
CA PRO A 191 -6.93 8.63 -11.50
C PRO A 191 -6.36 9.50 -10.36
N LEU A 192 -6.51 9.04 -9.12
CA LEU A 192 -5.98 9.70 -7.93
C LEU A 192 -4.46 9.66 -7.92
N PHE A 193 -3.87 8.49 -8.19
CA PHE A 193 -2.42 8.37 -8.27
C PHE A 193 -1.82 9.25 -9.36
N SER A 194 -2.48 9.34 -10.53
CA SER A 194 -2.06 10.20 -11.63
C SER A 194 -1.99 11.67 -11.24
N GLN A 195 -2.89 12.16 -10.38
CA GLN A 195 -2.87 13.55 -9.90
C GLN A 195 -1.74 13.78 -8.89
N LEU A 196 -1.47 12.80 -8.03
CA LEU A 196 -0.41 12.93 -7.01
C LEU A 196 1.00 12.99 -7.60
N ILE A 197 1.25 12.34 -8.74
CA ILE A 197 2.57 12.24 -9.36
C ILE A 197 2.88 13.34 -10.40
N GLN A 198 1.97 14.31 -10.58
CA GLN A 198 2.18 15.44 -11.49
C GLN A 198 3.24 16.43 -11.00
#